data_AF-V9WAW6-F1
#
_entry.id   AF-V9WAW6-F1
#
_cell.length_a   1.000
_cell.length_b   1.000
_cell.length_c   1.000
_cell.angle_alpha   90.00
_cell.angle_beta   90.00
_cell.angle_gamma   90.00
#
_symmetry.space_group_name_H-M   'P 1'
#
loop_
_entity.id
_entity.type
_entity.pdbx_description
1 polymer ?
#
loop_
_entity_poly.entity_id
_entity_poly.type
_entity_poly.pdbx_seq_one_letter_code
_entity_poly.pdbx_strand_id
1 'polypeptide(L)'
;MAKKGQTFKHYPHEMKVEAIRLHLEEGWTYRRIMEHLGISDRHRLKVWMKKYKQLGEFGLMDQRGRREEYVDQDRYVQKLKQENQMLKKCLKIWMEVM
;
A
#
# COMPACT_ATOMS: atom_id res chain seq x y z
N MET A 1 0.01 -25.93 -5.09
CA MET A 1 -0.28 -25.32 -6.40
C MET A 1 -1.79 -25.24 -6.60
N ALA A 2 -2.30 -24.26 -7.33
CA ALA A 2 -3.73 -24.17 -7.64
C ALA A 2 -4.16 -25.34 -8.53
N LYS A 3 -5.36 -25.90 -8.30
CA LYS A 3 -5.89 -27.01 -9.10
C LYS A 3 -6.58 -26.46 -10.35
N LYS A 4 -6.48 -27.17 -11.49
CA LYS A 4 -7.20 -26.81 -12.72
C LYS A 4 -8.71 -26.75 -12.43
N GLY A 5 -9.34 -25.63 -12.77
CA GLY A 5 -10.78 -25.38 -12.49
C GLY A 5 -11.07 -24.77 -11.11
N GLN A 6 -10.05 -24.52 -10.27
CA GLN A 6 -10.25 -23.85 -8.99
C GLN A 6 -10.68 -22.39 -9.20
N THR A 7 -11.84 -22.03 -8.64
CA THR A 7 -12.32 -20.65 -8.59
C THR A 7 -11.89 -19.99 -7.29
N PHE A 8 -11.42 -18.74 -7.37
CA PHE A 8 -11.05 -17.96 -6.20
C PHE A 8 -12.08 -16.86 -5.96
N LYS A 9 -12.56 -16.74 -4.72
CA LYS A 9 -13.38 -15.59 -4.33
C LYS A 9 -12.60 -14.29 -4.55
N HIS A 10 -13.22 -13.38 -5.30
CA HIS A 10 -12.74 -12.02 -5.48
C HIS A 10 -13.36 -11.13 -4.39
N TYR A 11 -12.53 -10.28 -3.79
CA TYR A 11 -13.00 -9.25 -2.86
C TYR A 11 -12.60 -7.89 -3.45
N PRO A 12 -13.55 -6.96 -3.62
CA PRO A 12 -13.27 -5.63 -4.13
C PRO A 12 -12.34 -4.86 -3.19
N HIS A 13 -11.65 -3.86 -3.74
CA HIS A 13 -10.69 -3.04 -2.98
C HIS A 13 -11.33 -2.37 -1.77
N GLU A 14 -12.50 -1.76 -1.97
CA GLU A 14 -13.27 -1.08 -0.92
C GLU A 14 -13.55 -1.98 0.29
N MET A 15 -13.95 -3.24 0.05
CA MET A 15 -14.16 -4.19 1.14
C MET A 15 -12.88 -4.51 1.92
N LYS A 16 -11.72 -4.51 1.26
CA LYS A 16 -10.44 -4.72 1.95
C LYS A 16 -10.11 -3.51 2.81
N VAL A 17 -10.33 -2.31 2.30
CA VAL A 17 -10.10 -1.05 3.03
C VAL A 17 -11.00 -0.98 4.26
N GLU A 18 -12.30 -1.28 4.10
CA GLU A 18 -13.24 -1.28 5.22
C GLU A 18 -12.86 -2.33 6.29
N ALA A 19 -12.41 -3.52 5.87
CA ALA A 19 -11.92 -4.52 6.80
C ALA A 19 -10.72 -4.03 7.65
N ILE A 20 -9.82 -3.23 7.06
CA ILE A 20 -8.69 -2.63 7.77
C ILE A 20 -9.17 -1.52 8.71
N ARG A 21 -10.05 -0.64 8.24
CA ARG A 21 -10.66 0.45 9.02
C ARG A 21 -11.34 -0.09 10.28
N LEU A 22 -12.24 -1.07 10.13
CA LEU A 22 -12.94 -1.72 11.24
C LEU A 22 -12.00 -2.33 12.28
N HIS A 23 -10.84 -2.84 11.85
CA HIS A 23 -9.88 -3.42 12.78
C HIS A 23 -9.05 -2.35 13.52
N LEU A 24 -8.60 -1.33 12.81
CA LEU A 24 -7.69 -0.31 13.35
C LEU A 24 -8.41 0.78 14.14
N GLU A 25 -9.53 1.27 13.64
CA GLU A 25 -10.27 2.39 14.22
C GLU A 25 -11.28 1.89 15.26
N GLU A 26 -12.08 0.88 14.90
CA GLU A 26 -13.16 0.39 15.75
C GLU A 26 -12.70 -0.75 16.69
N GLY A 27 -11.47 -1.25 16.53
CA GLY A 27 -10.91 -2.33 17.34
C GLY A 27 -11.58 -3.69 17.13
N TRP A 28 -12.27 -3.91 16.00
CA TRP A 28 -13.01 -5.16 15.79
C TRP A 28 -12.08 -6.36 15.63
N THR A 29 -12.49 -7.50 16.20
CA THR A 29 -11.78 -8.76 15.99
C THR A 29 -11.98 -9.26 14.56
N TYR A 30 -11.02 -10.03 14.04
CA TYR A 30 -11.17 -10.65 12.71
C TYR A 30 -12.42 -11.51 12.59
N ARG A 31 -12.87 -12.15 13.68
CA ARG A 31 -14.11 -12.92 13.66
C ARG A 31 -15.31 -12.04 13.36
N ARG A 32 -15.44 -10.92 14.05
CA ARG A 32 -16.54 -9.97 13.86
C ARG A 32 -16.54 -9.37 12.45
N ILE A 33 -15.36 -9.03 11.94
CA ILE A 33 -15.19 -8.52 10.56
C ILE A 33 -15.59 -9.58 9.53
N MET A 34 -15.21 -10.84 9.74
CA MET A 34 -15.60 -11.95 8.85
C MET A 34 -17.11 -12.13 8.78
N GLU A 35 -17.78 -12.12 9.93
CA GLU A 35 -19.24 -12.23 10.03
C GLU A 35 -19.92 -11.03 9.35
N HIS A 36 -19.41 -9.82 9.58
CA HIS A 36 -19.98 -8.58 9.02
C HIS A 36 -19.80 -8.45 7.50
N LEU A 37 -18.63 -8.78 6.97
CA LEU A 37 -18.29 -8.62 5.55
C LEU A 37 -18.46 -9.90 4.72
N GLY A 38 -18.97 -10.99 5.31
CA GLY A 38 -19.14 -12.27 4.62
C GLY A 38 -17.81 -12.91 4.15
N ILE A 39 -16.71 -12.64 4.87
CA ILE A 39 -15.38 -13.18 4.53
C ILE A 39 -15.23 -14.56 5.15
N SER A 40 -15.12 -15.59 4.32
CA SER A 40 -15.04 -16.97 4.80
C SER A 40 -13.67 -17.37 5.35
N ASP A 41 -12.60 -16.67 4.96
CA ASP A 41 -11.23 -17.04 5.31
C ASP A 41 -10.51 -15.97 6.14
N ARG A 42 -10.26 -16.29 7.42
CA ARG A 42 -9.51 -15.43 8.36
C ARG A 42 -8.09 -15.13 7.86
N HIS A 43 -7.46 -16.04 7.13
CA HIS A 43 -6.11 -15.85 6.62
C HIS A 43 -6.03 -14.66 5.66
N ARG A 44 -7.10 -14.39 4.90
CA ARG A 44 -7.15 -13.20 4.02
C ARG A 44 -7.02 -11.90 4.79
N LEU A 45 -7.72 -11.76 5.91
CA LEU A 45 -7.63 -10.56 6.76
C LEU A 45 -6.20 -10.39 7.30
N LYS A 46 -5.54 -11.47 7.72
CA LYS A 46 -4.13 -11.42 8.16
C LYS A 46 -3.20 -10.95 7.04
N VAL A 47 -3.39 -11.46 5.82
CA VAL A 47 -2.59 -11.07 4.66
C VAL A 47 -2.81 -9.61 4.30
N TRP A 48 -4.07 -9.14 4.27
CA TRP A 48 -4.39 -7.73 4.02
C TRP A 48 -3.78 -6.82 5.08
N MET A 49 -3.89 -7.20 6.36
CA MET A 49 -3.29 -6.44 7.45
C MET A 49 -1.77 -6.35 7.32
N LYS A 50 -1.10 -7.46 6.96
CA LYS A 50 0.34 -7.47 6.73
C LYS A 50 0.73 -6.53 5.58
N LYS A 51 0.03 -6.61 4.45
CA LYS A 51 0.28 -5.76 3.28
C LYS A 51 0.03 -4.29 3.58
N TYR A 52 -1.04 -3.99 4.32
CA TYR A 52 -1.34 -2.64 4.76
C TYR A 52 -0.26 -2.07 5.68
N LYS A 53 0.26 -2.85 6.63
CA LYS A 53 1.37 -2.42 7.49
C LYS A 53 2.66 -2.11 6.72
N GLN A 54 2.87 -2.74 5.57
CA GLN A 54 4.08 -2.57 4.77
C GLN A 54 3.99 -1.41 3.77
N LEU A 55 2.84 -1.24 3.13
CA LEU A 55 2.68 -0.35 1.97
C LEU A 55 1.46 0.57 2.09
N GLY A 56 0.78 0.59 3.24
CA GLY A 56 -0.50 1.27 3.41
C GLY A 56 -1.57 0.71 2.49
N GLU A 57 -2.50 1.57 2.07
CA GLU A 57 -3.58 1.19 1.17
C GLU A 57 -3.10 0.66 -0.19
N PHE A 58 -1.94 1.14 -0.67
CA PHE A 58 -1.34 0.65 -1.91
C PHE A 58 -1.08 -0.86 -1.88
N GLY A 59 -0.75 -1.41 -0.70
CA GLY A 59 -0.58 -2.85 -0.51
C GLY A 59 -1.86 -3.67 -0.72
N LEU A 60 -3.05 -3.06 -0.67
CA LEU A 60 -4.34 -3.74 -0.86
C LEU A 60 -4.79 -3.81 -2.32
N MET A 61 -4.21 -2.97 -3.17
CA MET A 61 -4.50 -2.95 -4.60
C MET A 61 -4.12 -4.28 -5.27
N ASP A 62 -4.88 -4.65 -6.30
CA ASP A 62 -4.50 -5.79 -7.14
C ASP A 62 -3.37 -5.38 -8.08
N GLN A 63 -2.21 -6.03 -7.93
CA GLN A 63 -1.02 -5.79 -8.74
C GLN A 63 -0.87 -6.82 -9.87
N ARG A 64 -1.78 -7.79 -10.00
CA ARG A 64 -1.71 -8.78 -11.08
C ARG A 64 -1.83 -8.09 -12.44
N GLY A 65 -0.92 -8.43 -13.36
CA GLY A 65 -0.89 -7.86 -14.71
C GLY A 65 -0.29 -6.45 -14.81
N ARG A 66 0.11 -5.83 -13.69
CA ARG A 66 0.89 -4.59 -13.70
C ARG A 66 2.37 -4.95 -13.79
N ARG A 67 3.00 -4.68 -14.93
CA ARG A 67 4.46 -4.72 -15.05
C ARG A 67 4.98 -3.46 -14.37
N GLU A 68 5.78 -3.62 -13.31
CA GLU A 68 6.56 -2.50 -12.78
C GLU A 68 7.49 -2.05 -13.91
N GLU A 69 7.34 -0.81 -14.37
CA GLU A 69 8.31 -0.23 -15.29
C GLU A 69 9.63 -0.10 -14.52
N TYR A 70 10.72 -0.62 -15.10
CA TYR A 70 12.03 -0.50 -14.47
C TYR A 70 12.39 0.99 -14.43
N VAL A 71 12.28 1.58 -13.24
CA VAL A 71 12.83 2.89 -12.95
C VAL A 71 14.12 2.66 -12.19
N ASP A 72 15.23 3.15 -12.74
CA ASP A 72 16.50 3.19 -12.03
C ASP A 72 16.37 4.14 -10.83
N GLN A 73 16.00 3.55 -9.68
CA GLN A 73 15.70 4.27 -8.46
C GLN A 73 16.93 5.06 -7.99
N ASP A 74 18.13 4.50 -8.17
CA ASP A 74 19.37 5.17 -7.80
C ASP A 74 19.57 6.43 -8.64
N ARG A 75 19.39 6.34 -9.96
CA ARG A 75 19.46 7.51 -10.85
C ARG A 75 18.42 8.58 -10.47
N TYR A 76 17.20 8.17 -10.16
CA TYR A 76 16.14 9.11 -9.75
C TYR A 76 16.48 9.80 -8.42
N VAL A 77 16.94 9.03 -7.42
CA VAL A 77 17.35 9.55 -6.11
C VAL A 77 18.55 10.48 -6.23
N GLN A 78 19.53 10.16 -7.09
CA GLN A 78 20.68 11.03 -7.32
C GLN A 78 20.26 12.37 -7.94
N LYS A 79 19.36 12.35 -8.93
CA LYS A 79 18.80 13.57 -9.54
C LYS A 79 18.09 14.43 -8.48
N LEU A 80 17.22 13.82 -7.67
CA LEU A 80 16.51 14.54 -6.59
C LEU A 80 17.45 15.12 -5.54
N LYS A 81 18.54 14.42 -5.20
CA LYS A 81 19.55 14.93 -4.26
C LYS A 81 20.27 16.15 -4.83
N GLN A 82 20.63 16.12 -6.11
CA GLN A 82 21.25 17.25 -6.80
C GLN A 82 20.30 18.47 -6.85
N GLU A 83 19.04 18.26 -7.23
CA GLU A 83 18.02 19.32 -7.24
C GLU A 83 17.83 19.92 -5.83
N ASN A 84 17.68 19.07 -4.81
CA ASN A 84 17.57 19.54 -3.42
C ASN A 84 18.80 20.33 -2.96
N GLN A 85 19.99 19.89 -3.35
CA GLN A 85 21.22 20.60 -3.02
C GLN A 85 21.25 21.99 -3.67
N MET A 86 20.85 22.10 -4.94
CA MET A 86 20.75 23.37 -5.64
C MET A 86 19.71 24.29 -5.00
N LEU A 87 18.51 23.78 -4.72
CA LEU A 87 17.45 24.54 -4.07
C LEU A 87 17.89 25.07 -2.70
N LYS A 88 18.58 24.25 -1.89
CA LYS A 88 19.14 24.68 -0.59
C LYS A 88 20.19 25.78 -0.75
N LYS A 89 21.03 25.73 -1.78
CA LYS A 89 22.00 26.80 -2.07
C LYS A 89 21.30 28.09 -2.48
N CYS A 90 20.32 28.01 -3.38
CA CYS A 90 19.53 29.17 -3.79
C CYS A 90 18.80 29.80 -2.60
N LEU A 91 18.20 28.97 -1.74
CA LEU A 91 17.54 29.44 -0.52
C LEU A 91 18.53 30.17 0.41
N LYS A 92 19.73 29.61 0.61
CA LYS A 92 20.77 30.25 1.43
C LYS A 92 21.15 31.63 0.89
N ILE A 93 21.42 31.73 -0.41
CA ILE A 93 21.74 33.01 -1.05
C ILE A 93 20.58 34.00 -0.89
N TRP A 94 19.34 33.54 -1.10
CA TRP A 94 18.16 34.38 -0.96
C TRP A 94 17.97 34.90 0.48
N MET A 95 18.29 34.07 1.49
CA MET A 95 18.28 34.46 2.90
C MET A 95 19.44 35.38 3.31
N GLU A 96 20.55 35.39 2.58
CA GLU A 96 21.70 36.27 2.84
C GLU A 96 21.55 37.66 2.20
N VAL A 97 20.70 37.78 1.18
CA VAL A 97 20.46 39.02 0.42
C VAL A 97 19.20 39.76 0.89
N MET A 98 18.41 39.16 1.77
CA MET A 98 17.23 39.76 2.41
C MET A 98 17.50 40.06 3.89
#